data_AF-A0AA37B5W2-F1
#
_entry.id   AF-A0AA37B5W2-F1
#
_cell.length_a   1.000
_cell.length_b   1.000
_cell.length_c   1.000
_cell.angle_alpha   90.00
_cell.angle_beta   90.00
_cell.angle_gamma   90.00
#
_symmetry.space_group_name_H-M   'P 1'
#
loop_
_entity.id
_entity.type
_entity.pdbx_description
1 polymer ?
#
loop_
_entity_poly.entity_id
_entity_poly.type
_entity_poly.pdbx_seq_one_letter_code
_entity_poly.pdbx_strand_id
1 'polypeptide(L)'
;MPVPEQDDKAYVLRILASFPTEFRMPLMAQYHAAPTKRDANIGIRATRDNVAKAIGAKPISLNLDLCEEDLRKKASEKADNCTRLTRLSDSPKSAYEDIAAYIRGKGIKPPIPRILLKGDVDTADTESDAYKGAINRTKNSAWWLRKLRQKLNQDIEATAQHIGLVNKRKQIYCSNITLNRRTAQLAYQDKLMSSSFVINDAGQRYSLKELSDLNVSNPEIRRQELMVRARGFQELAEEHKHIGLFLTLTCPSKYHSSYGTTGHRNPKWDGSLPKDGQQYLRDIYAKIRAQLDRDNIKPYGIRVAEPHHDGTPHWHLLVFIAPEQKQRMLDIYRHYAF
;
A
#
# COMPACT_ATOMS: atom_id res chain seq x y z
N MET A 1 18.70 -24.65 11.34
CA MET A 1 17.57 -24.79 10.39
C MET A 1 17.26 -26.28 10.26
N PRO A 2 16.00 -26.72 10.36
CA PRO A 2 15.65 -28.11 10.06
C PRO A 2 15.94 -28.38 8.57
N VAL A 3 16.56 -29.52 8.28
CA VAL A 3 17.16 -29.83 6.97
C VAL A 3 16.21 -30.74 6.19
N PRO A 4 15.87 -30.43 4.92
CA PRO A 4 15.15 -31.37 4.05
C PRO A 4 15.97 -32.66 3.85
N GLU A 5 15.31 -33.79 3.61
CA GLU A 5 15.97 -35.03 3.21
C GLU A 5 16.91 -34.81 2.00
N GLN A 6 17.99 -35.59 1.94
CA GLN A 6 19.14 -35.36 1.06
C GLN A 6 18.77 -35.18 -0.42
N ASP A 7 17.78 -35.93 -0.92
CA ASP A 7 17.37 -35.92 -2.33
C ASP A 7 16.59 -34.66 -2.74
N ASP A 8 15.82 -34.07 -1.83
CA ASP A 8 14.95 -32.91 -2.14
C ASP A 8 15.58 -31.58 -1.73
N LYS A 9 16.67 -31.64 -0.97
CA LYS A 9 17.34 -30.47 -0.39
C LYS A 9 17.65 -29.40 -1.43
N ALA A 10 18.19 -29.78 -2.60
CA ALA A 10 18.50 -28.84 -3.67
C ALA A 10 17.24 -28.17 -4.25
N TYR A 11 16.15 -28.93 -4.43
CA TYR A 11 14.88 -28.43 -4.94
C TYR A 11 14.23 -27.44 -3.98
N VAL A 12 14.13 -27.82 -2.70
CA VAL A 12 13.50 -27.01 -1.64
C VAL A 12 14.30 -25.72 -1.42
N LEU A 13 15.64 -25.81 -1.31
CA LEU A 13 16.50 -24.63 -1.14
C LEU A 13 16.36 -23.65 -2.30
N ARG A 14 16.26 -24.15 -3.54
CA ARG A 14 16.05 -23.29 -4.72
C ARG A 14 14.72 -22.52 -4.63
N ILE A 15 13.65 -23.14 -4.12
CA ILE A 15 12.38 -22.44 -3.92
C ILE A 15 12.50 -21.42 -2.79
N LEU A 16 13.06 -21.80 -1.65
CA LEU A 16 13.21 -20.93 -0.48
C LEU A 16 14.13 -19.73 -0.72
N ALA A 17 15.13 -19.86 -1.59
CA ALA A 17 16.03 -18.78 -1.97
C ALA A 17 15.29 -17.58 -2.60
N SER A 18 14.12 -17.80 -3.21
CA SER A 18 13.30 -16.71 -3.75
C SER A 18 12.56 -15.88 -2.69
N PHE A 19 12.55 -16.34 -1.43
CA PHE A 19 11.88 -15.70 -0.31
C PHE A 19 12.87 -15.09 0.68
N PRO A 20 12.49 -14.00 1.39
CA PRO A 20 13.28 -13.46 2.50
C PRO A 20 13.51 -14.51 3.57
N THR A 21 14.63 -14.40 4.27
CA THR A 21 15.05 -15.38 5.29
C THR A 21 13.97 -15.59 6.36
N GLU A 22 13.27 -14.53 6.75
CA GLU A 22 12.20 -14.56 7.76
C GLU A 22 10.98 -15.39 7.32
N PHE A 23 10.78 -15.58 6.02
CA PHE A 23 9.69 -16.41 5.47
C PHE A 23 10.10 -17.87 5.29
N ARG A 24 11.42 -18.17 5.24
CA ARG A 24 11.91 -19.54 5.02
C ARG A 24 11.53 -20.49 6.15
N MET A 25 11.63 -20.03 7.39
CA MET A 25 11.26 -20.83 8.58
C MET A 25 9.76 -21.20 8.59
N PRO A 26 8.82 -20.24 8.45
CA PRO A 26 7.39 -20.56 8.29
C PRO A 26 7.08 -21.51 7.14
N LEU A 27 7.73 -21.33 5.99
CA LEU A 27 7.56 -22.22 4.83
C LEU A 27 8.08 -23.63 5.11
N MET A 28 9.21 -23.76 5.78
CA MET A 28 9.74 -25.08 6.20
C MET A 28 8.86 -25.76 7.24
N ALA A 29 8.26 -24.99 8.17
CA ALA A 29 7.29 -25.56 9.11
C ALA A 29 6.06 -26.12 8.37
N GLN A 30 5.57 -25.44 7.34
CA GLN A 30 4.50 -25.95 6.47
C GLN A 30 4.95 -27.19 5.67
N TYR A 31 6.19 -27.19 5.17
CA TYR A 31 6.76 -28.33 4.46
C TYR A 31 6.82 -29.59 5.33
N HIS A 32 7.30 -29.47 6.57
CA HIS A 32 7.40 -30.60 7.50
C HIS A 32 6.05 -31.06 8.06
N ALA A 33 5.03 -30.20 8.06
CA ALA A 33 3.69 -30.57 8.50
C ALA A 33 2.90 -31.37 7.45
N ALA A 34 3.41 -31.49 6.21
CA ALA A 34 2.75 -32.25 5.17
C ALA A 34 2.86 -33.77 5.45
N PRO A 35 1.81 -34.55 5.15
CA PRO A 35 1.75 -35.97 5.52
C PRO A 35 2.74 -36.83 4.72
N THR A 36 3.08 -36.43 3.50
CA THR A 36 4.05 -37.13 2.66
C THR A 36 5.05 -36.16 2.05
N LYS A 37 6.23 -36.67 1.67
CA LYS A 37 7.24 -35.94 0.90
C LYS A 37 6.70 -35.37 -0.41
N ARG A 38 5.83 -36.13 -1.10
CA ARG A 38 5.16 -35.67 -2.32
C ARG A 38 4.28 -34.46 -2.04
N ASP A 39 3.49 -34.51 -0.97
CA ASP A 39 2.59 -33.42 -0.58
C ASP A 39 3.38 -32.19 -0.11
N ALA A 40 4.49 -32.38 0.59
CA ALA A 40 5.40 -31.32 1.00
C ALA A 40 5.95 -30.54 -0.21
N ASN A 41 6.45 -31.28 -1.21
CA ASN A 41 6.99 -30.70 -2.45
C ASN A 41 5.92 -30.03 -3.33
N ILE A 42 4.73 -30.62 -3.40
CA ILE A 42 3.58 -30.01 -4.09
C ILE A 42 3.16 -28.73 -3.36
N GLY A 43 3.07 -28.77 -2.03
CA GLY A 43 2.66 -27.65 -1.19
C GLY A 43 3.58 -26.45 -1.32
N ILE A 44 4.90 -26.63 -1.17
CA ILE A 44 5.85 -25.52 -1.29
C ILE A 44 5.89 -24.92 -2.71
N ARG A 45 5.73 -25.76 -3.74
CA ARG A 45 5.60 -25.31 -5.14
C ARG A 45 4.32 -24.51 -5.36
N ALA A 46 3.19 -25.03 -4.88
CA ALA A 46 1.90 -24.37 -5.00
C ALA A 46 1.91 -23.01 -4.26
N THR A 47 2.55 -22.94 -3.09
CA THR A 47 2.73 -21.68 -2.36
C THR A 47 3.52 -20.67 -3.19
N ARG A 48 4.66 -21.07 -3.78
CA ARG A 48 5.44 -20.21 -4.68
C ARG A 48 4.61 -19.72 -5.86
N ASP A 49 3.88 -20.61 -6.52
CA ASP A 49 3.11 -20.29 -7.72
C ASP A 49 1.93 -19.36 -7.39
N ASN A 50 1.25 -19.60 -6.26
CA ASN A 50 0.18 -18.74 -5.75
C ASN A 50 0.69 -17.35 -5.38
N VAL A 51 1.84 -17.26 -4.69
CA VAL A 51 2.48 -15.98 -4.36
C VAL A 51 2.85 -15.23 -5.65
N ALA A 52 3.50 -15.90 -6.60
CA ALA A 52 3.87 -15.30 -7.87
C ALA A 52 2.66 -14.74 -8.62
N LYS A 53 1.56 -15.52 -8.69
CA LYS A 53 0.29 -15.06 -9.27
C LYS A 53 -0.24 -13.81 -8.56
N ALA A 54 -0.26 -13.81 -7.22
CA ALA A 54 -0.81 -12.71 -6.43
C ALA A 54 -0.05 -11.39 -6.61
N ILE A 55 1.27 -11.44 -6.81
CA ILE A 55 2.10 -10.24 -7.01
C ILE A 55 2.30 -9.88 -8.49
N GLY A 56 1.65 -10.62 -9.40
CA GLY A 56 1.77 -10.44 -10.85
C GLY A 56 3.15 -10.79 -11.42
N ALA A 57 3.85 -11.75 -10.80
CA ALA A 57 5.15 -12.26 -11.23
C ALA A 57 5.02 -13.66 -11.86
N LYS A 58 6.00 -14.05 -12.69
CA LYS A 58 6.14 -15.45 -13.12
C LYS A 58 6.85 -16.23 -12.01
N PRO A 59 6.43 -17.47 -11.68
CA PRO A 59 7.05 -18.25 -10.60
C PRO A 59 8.56 -18.42 -10.74
N ILE A 60 9.05 -18.59 -11.97
CA ILE A 60 10.48 -18.77 -12.25
C ILE A 60 11.31 -17.48 -12.03
N SER A 61 10.65 -16.33 -12.05
CA SER A 61 11.27 -15.01 -11.89
C SER A 61 11.02 -14.41 -10.49
N LEU A 62 10.37 -15.16 -9.60
CA LEU A 62 10.10 -14.71 -8.25
C LEU A 62 11.43 -14.53 -7.52
N ASN A 63 11.68 -13.33 -7.03
CA ASN A 63 12.78 -13.05 -6.12
C ASN A 63 12.40 -11.86 -5.24
N LEU A 64 12.15 -12.15 -3.96
CA LEU A 64 11.78 -11.21 -2.92
C LEU A 64 12.93 -10.92 -1.95
N ASP A 65 14.03 -11.67 -2.04
CA ASP A 65 15.22 -11.53 -1.20
C ASP A 65 16.25 -10.60 -1.89
N LEU A 66 15.81 -9.38 -2.20
CA LEU A 66 16.65 -8.37 -2.86
C LEU A 66 17.24 -7.41 -1.83
N CYS A 67 18.56 -7.25 -1.88
CA CYS A 67 19.23 -6.25 -1.09
C CYS A 67 19.18 -4.86 -1.76
N GLU A 68 19.65 -3.84 -1.04
CA GLU A 68 19.65 -2.46 -1.52
C GLU A 68 20.54 -2.28 -2.77
N GLU A 69 21.65 -3.02 -2.86
CA GLU A 69 22.53 -2.99 -4.04
C GLU A 69 21.85 -3.60 -5.27
N ASP A 70 21.16 -4.74 -5.10
CA ASP A 70 20.36 -5.36 -6.18
C ASP A 70 19.30 -4.40 -6.73
N LEU A 71 18.64 -3.67 -5.83
CA LEU A 71 17.62 -2.69 -6.21
C LEU A 71 18.23 -1.51 -6.99
N ARG A 72 19.41 -1.03 -6.61
CA ARG A 72 20.13 0.04 -7.33
C ARG A 72 20.54 -0.40 -8.72
N LYS A 73 21.12 -1.60 -8.85
CA LYS A 73 21.49 -2.18 -10.14
C LYS A 73 20.29 -2.31 -11.05
N LYS A 74 19.21 -2.93 -10.56
CA LYS A 74 17.94 -3.03 -11.30
C LYS A 74 17.40 -1.66 -11.68
N ALA A 75 17.44 -0.68 -10.78
CA ALA A 75 16.95 0.66 -11.07
C ALA A 75 17.71 1.35 -12.21
N SER A 76 19.04 1.19 -12.26
CA SER A 76 19.86 1.68 -13.38
C SER A 76 19.47 0.98 -14.68
N GLU A 77 19.42 -0.35 -14.69
CA GLU A 77 19.02 -1.12 -15.88
C GLU A 77 17.63 -0.71 -16.40
N LYS A 78 16.67 -0.42 -15.51
CA LYS A 78 15.34 0.03 -15.92
C LYS A 78 15.36 1.45 -16.50
N ALA A 79 16.13 2.36 -15.92
CA ALA A 79 16.33 3.70 -16.45
C ALA A 79 16.97 3.68 -17.85
N ASP A 80 18.00 2.86 -18.04
CA ASP A 80 18.70 2.71 -19.32
C ASP A 80 17.78 2.14 -20.40
N ASN A 81 16.93 1.16 -20.04
CA ASN A 81 15.90 0.65 -20.94
C ASN A 81 14.91 1.74 -21.38
N CYS A 82 14.44 2.61 -20.46
CA CYS A 82 13.58 3.73 -20.82
C CYS A 82 14.28 4.75 -21.71
N THR A 83 15.57 5.00 -21.47
CA THR A 83 16.40 5.85 -22.33
C THR A 83 16.48 5.27 -23.75
N ARG A 84 16.71 3.96 -23.88
CA ARG A 84 16.73 3.26 -25.16
C ARG A 84 15.38 3.32 -25.86
N LEU A 85 14.29 3.00 -25.18
CA LEU A 85 12.94 3.09 -25.74
C LEU A 85 12.66 4.51 -26.25
N THR A 86 13.03 5.54 -25.49
CA THR A 86 12.85 6.93 -25.93
C THR A 86 13.60 7.27 -27.23
N ARG A 87 14.78 6.67 -27.45
CA ARG A 87 15.59 6.91 -28.66
C ARG A 87 15.06 6.20 -29.90
N LEU A 88 14.33 5.11 -29.71
CA LEU A 88 13.81 4.27 -30.80
C LEU A 88 12.44 4.73 -31.29
N SER A 89 11.73 5.55 -30.52
CA SER A 89 10.38 6.01 -30.86
C SER A 89 10.41 7.27 -31.72
N ASP A 90 9.44 7.35 -32.64
CA ASP A 90 9.36 8.43 -33.64
C ASP A 90 8.84 9.76 -33.07
N SER A 91 8.12 9.71 -31.95
CA SER A 91 7.53 10.89 -31.30
C SER A 91 7.51 10.77 -29.77
N PRO A 92 7.45 11.89 -29.01
CA PRO A 92 7.33 11.86 -27.55
C PRO A 92 6.11 11.09 -27.05
N LYS A 93 4.99 11.16 -27.79
CA LYS A 93 3.76 10.43 -27.44
C LYS A 93 3.96 8.92 -27.56
N SER A 94 4.45 8.45 -28.70
CA SER A 94 4.78 7.03 -28.92
C SER A 94 5.82 6.54 -27.90
N ALA A 95 6.88 7.33 -27.66
CA ALA A 95 7.87 7.04 -26.64
C ALA A 95 7.24 6.83 -25.25
N TYR A 96 6.33 7.72 -24.86
CA TYR A 96 5.63 7.58 -23.59
C TYR A 96 4.73 6.34 -23.56
N GLU A 97 4.01 6.03 -24.63
CA GLU A 97 3.12 4.86 -24.70
C GLU A 97 3.90 3.55 -24.52
N ASP A 98 5.02 3.40 -25.22
CA ASP A 98 5.91 2.23 -25.12
C ASP A 98 6.52 2.11 -23.72
N ILE A 99 7.03 3.22 -23.18
CA ILE A 99 7.59 3.27 -21.83
C ILE A 99 6.50 2.97 -20.79
N ALA A 100 5.30 3.51 -20.94
CA ALA A 100 4.19 3.27 -20.05
C ALA A 100 3.76 1.80 -20.09
N ALA A 101 3.69 1.18 -21.28
CA ALA A 101 3.43 -0.25 -21.42
C ALA A 101 4.52 -1.08 -20.73
N TYR A 102 5.80 -0.74 -20.94
CA TYR A 102 6.93 -1.39 -20.27
C TYR A 102 6.82 -1.30 -18.73
N ILE A 103 6.55 -0.10 -18.18
CA ILE A 103 6.43 0.13 -16.74
C ILE A 103 5.23 -0.64 -16.16
N ARG A 104 4.07 -0.60 -16.83
CA ARG A 104 2.88 -1.38 -16.43
C ARG A 104 3.16 -2.87 -16.43
N GLY A 105 3.91 -3.37 -17.41
CA GLY A 105 4.37 -4.78 -17.46
C GLY A 105 5.27 -5.20 -16.30
N LYS A 106 5.78 -4.24 -15.50
CA LYS A 106 6.50 -4.50 -14.24
C LYS A 106 5.61 -4.32 -13.00
N GLY A 107 4.30 -4.15 -13.17
CA GLY A 107 3.36 -3.91 -12.07
C GLY A 107 3.51 -2.54 -11.42
N ILE A 108 4.13 -1.57 -12.10
CA ILE A 108 4.33 -0.20 -11.59
C ILE A 108 3.43 0.75 -12.38
N LYS A 109 2.89 1.77 -11.72
CA LYS A 109 2.13 2.84 -12.39
C LYS A 109 3.10 3.87 -13.01
N PRO A 110 3.02 4.16 -14.32
CA PRO A 110 3.88 5.14 -14.96
C PRO A 110 3.58 6.57 -14.48
N PRO A 111 4.55 7.50 -14.57
CA PRO A 111 4.30 8.92 -14.34
C PRO A 111 3.23 9.45 -15.28
N ILE A 112 2.28 10.22 -14.77
CA ILE A 112 1.23 10.83 -15.59
C ILE A 112 1.81 12.07 -16.30
N PRO A 113 1.74 12.18 -17.64
CA PRO A 113 2.08 13.37 -18.41
C PRO A 113 1.21 14.57 -18.06
N ARG A 114 1.71 15.79 -18.28
CA ARG A 114 0.98 17.03 -17.94
C ARG A 114 -0.36 17.11 -18.69
N ILE A 115 -0.39 16.73 -19.96
CA ILE A 115 -1.59 16.72 -20.80
C ILE A 115 -2.72 15.82 -20.26
N LEU A 116 -2.41 14.83 -19.42
CA LEU A 116 -3.41 13.93 -18.83
C LEU A 116 -3.80 14.33 -17.40
N LEU A 117 -3.22 15.40 -16.84
CA LEU A 117 -3.63 15.95 -15.56
C LEU A 117 -4.85 16.85 -15.77
N LYS A 118 -5.94 16.58 -15.04
CA LYS A 118 -7.10 17.49 -14.99
C LYS A 118 -6.67 18.75 -14.26
N GLY A 119 -6.70 19.91 -14.91
CA GLY A 119 -6.50 21.20 -14.24
C GLY A 119 -5.83 22.27 -15.08
N ASP A 120 -4.62 22.03 -15.60
CA ASP A 120 -3.80 23.11 -16.17
C ASP A 120 -2.93 22.59 -17.33
N VAL A 121 -3.52 22.56 -18.53
CA VAL A 121 -2.70 22.70 -19.74
C VAL A 121 -2.69 24.19 -20.03
N ASP A 122 -1.64 24.88 -19.58
CA ASP A 122 -1.34 26.20 -20.14
C ASP A 122 -1.27 25.99 -21.66
N THR A 123 -2.13 26.69 -22.41
CA THR A 123 -2.27 26.57 -23.87
C THR A 123 -1.01 26.96 -24.65
N ALA A 124 0.09 27.25 -23.96
CA ALA A 124 1.40 27.61 -24.50
C ALA A 124 2.38 26.43 -24.60
N ASP A 125 2.16 25.31 -23.90
CA ASP A 125 3.05 24.14 -23.99
C ASP A 125 2.76 23.35 -25.27
N THR A 126 3.79 23.05 -26.06
CA THR A 126 3.63 22.14 -27.20
C THR A 126 3.25 20.72 -26.73
N GLU A 127 2.50 19.96 -27.53
CA GLU A 127 2.16 18.55 -27.20
C GLU A 127 3.41 17.73 -26.86
N SER A 128 4.55 18.05 -27.49
CA SER A 128 5.87 17.49 -27.21
C SER A 128 6.35 17.73 -25.78
N ASP A 129 6.19 18.96 -25.26
CA ASP A 129 6.65 19.33 -23.91
C ASP A 129 5.84 18.65 -22.81
N ALA A 130 4.56 18.38 -23.08
CA ALA A 130 3.67 17.75 -22.11
C ALA A 130 4.05 16.30 -21.73
N TYR A 131 4.71 15.56 -22.64
CA TYR A 131 5.21 14.20 -22.39
C TYR A 131 6.64 14.16 -21.86
N LYS A 132 7.48 15.14 -22.21
CA LYS A 132 8.92 15.16 -21.85
C LYS A 132 9.16 15.00 -20.35
N GLY A 133 8.38 15.70 -19.50
CA GLY A 133 8.53 15.62 -18.04
C GLY A 133 8.27 14.21 -17.49
N ALA A 134 7.24 13.53 -17.98
CA ALA A 134 6.93 12.15 -17.60
C ALA A 134 8.03 11.18 -18.08
N ILE A 135 8.46 11.30 -19.33
CA ILE A 135 9.52 10.48 -19.93
C ILE A 135 10.84 10.65 -19.17
N ASN A 136 11.28 11.89 -18.92
CA ASN A 136 12.55 12.15 -18.23
C ASN A 136 12.57 11.58 -16.81
N ARG A 137 11.42 11.57 -16.12
CA ARG A 137 11.29 10.91 -14.82
C ARG A 137 11.56 9.41 -14.90
N THR A 138 11.19 8.75 -16.00
CA THR A 138 11.45 7.31 -16.22
C THR A 138 12.90 6.99 -16.59
N LYS A 139 13.68 7.98 -17.02
CA LYS A 139 15.13 7.84 -17.26
C LYS A 139 15.96 8.03 -15.99
N ASN A 140 15.33 8.41 -14.89
CA ASN A 140 16.02 8.65 -13.62
C ASN A 140 16.06 7.37 -12.78
N SER A 141 17.26 6.86 -12.48
CA SER A 141 17.46 5.65 -11.67
C SER A 141 16.95 5.82 -10.23
N ALA A 142 17.05 7.00 -9.62
CA ALA A 142 16.50 7.25 -8.29
C ALA A 142 14.97 7.19 -8.27
N TRP A 143 14.29 7.56 -9.37
CA TRP A 143 12.85 7.32 -9.50
C TRP A 143 12.53 5.83 -9.51
N TRP A 144 13.24 5.06 -10.33
CA TRP A 144 13.09 3.60 -10.37
C TRP A 144 13.37 2.94 -9.02
N LEU A 145 14.43 3.35 -8.33
CA LEU A 145 14.79 2.81 -7.02
C LEU A 145 13.64 2.98 -6.02
N ARG A 146 13.03 4.17 -5.96
CA ARG A 146 11.86 4.43 -5.10
C ARG A 146 10.67 3.54 -5.48
N LYS A 147 10.39 3.35 -6.78
CA LYS A 147 9.29 2.50 -7.25
C LYS A 147 9.53 1.02 -7.01
N LEU A 148 10.76 0.54 -7.19
CA LEU A 148 11.13 -0.85 -6.94
C LEU A 148 11.10 -1.18 -5.45
N ARG A 149 11.59 -0.29 -4.57
CA ARG A 149 11.45 -0.43 -3.12
C ARG A 149 9.97 -0.50 -2.69
N GLN A 150 9.14 0.41 -3.22
CA GLN A 150 7.71 0.40 -2.95
C GLN A 150 7.06 -0.91 -3.38
N LYS A 151 7.34 -1.37 -4.61
CA LYS A 151 6.81 -2.63 -5.13
C LYS A 151 7.29 -3.83 -4.31
N LEU A 152 8.59 -3.92 -4.00
CA LEU A 152 9.15 -5.01 -3.21
C LEU A 152 8.49 -5.11 -1.83
N ASN A 153 8.31 -3.98 -1.14
CA ASN A 153 7.61 -3.96 0.15
C ASN A 153 6.15 -4.45 0.02
N GLN A 154 5.44 -4.03 -1.03
CA GLN A 154 4.08 -4.51 -1.31
C GLN A 154 4.04 -6.01 -1.63
N ASP A 155 5.00 -6.51 -2.41
CA ASP A 155 5.10 -7.91 -2.79
C ASP A 155 5.45 -8.79 -1.57
N ILE A 156 6.30 -8.30 -0.66
CA ILE A 156 6.61 -8.96 0.62
C ILE A 156 5.36 -9.06 1.49
N GLU A 157 4.58 -7.99 1.63
CA GLU A 157 3.33 -8.05 2.41
C GLU A 157 2.28 -8.93 1.78
N ALA A 158 2.12 -8.87 0.45
CA ALA A 158 1.26 -9.79 -0.27
C ALA A 158 1.66 -11.24 -0.01
N THR A 159 2.96 -11.52 -0.03
CA THR A 159 3.50 -12.84 0.28
C THR A 159 3.18 -13.24 1.71
N ALA A 160 3.41 -12.36 2.69
CA ALA A 160 3.14 -12.63 4.10
C ALA A 160 1.67 -13.00 4.36
N GLN A 161 0.73 -12.35 3.68
CA GLN A 161 -0.69 -12.73 3.71
C GLN A 161 -0.93 -14.12 3.08
N HIS A 162 -0.34 -14.36 1.90
CA HIS A 162 -0.51 -15.62 1.18
C HIS A 162 0.05 -16.85 1.90
N ILE A 163 1.12 -16.68 2.68
CA ILE A 163 1.71 -17.76 3.49
C ILE A 163 1.09 -17.82 4.90
N GLY A 164 0.09 -16.97 5.19
CA GLY A 164 -0.66 -16.98 6.44
C GLY A 164 0.14 -16.52 7.65
N LEU A 165 1.04 -15.54 7.48
CA LEU A 165 1.75 -14.87 8.58
C LEU A 165 0.95 -13.72 9.17
N VAL A 166 0.23 -12.97 8.33
CA VAL A 166 -0.54 -11.81 8.78
C VAL A 166 -1.91 -12.25 9.29
N ASN A 167 -2.03 -12.40 10.61
CA ASN A 167 -3.28 -12.73 11.30
C ASN A 167 -3.14 -12.48 12.82
N LYS A 168 -4.28 -12.57 13.54
CA LYS A 168 -4.35 -12.30 14.98
C LYS A 168 -3.42 -13.17 15.85
N ARG A 169 -3.13 -14.41 15.45
CA ARG A 169 -2.32 -15.38 16.24
C ARG A 169 -0.83 -15.30 15.94
N LYS A 170 -0.44 -14.63 14.85
CA LYS A 170 0.95 -14.50 14.41
C LYS A 170 1.34 -13.02 14.35
N GLN A 171 1.39 -12.44 13.17
CA GLN A 171 1.82 -11.06 12.96
C GLN A 171 0.58 -10.21 12.66
N ILE A 172 0.10 -9.46 13.65
CA ILE A 172 -1.11 -8.66 13.50
C ILE A 172 -0.85 -7.42 12.63
N TYR A 173 -1.83 -7.07 11.77
CA TYR A 173 -1.84 -5.91 10.87
C TYR A 173 -0.87 -5.95 9.69
N CYS A 174 0.40 -6.34 9.90
CA CYS A 174 1.42 -6.40 8.87
C CYS A 174 2.52 -7.40 9.25
N SER A 175 3.39 -7.75 8.28
CA SER A 175 4.51 -8.64 8.59
C SER A 175 5.58 -7.96 9.45
N ASN A 176 6.32 -8.77 10.22
CA ASN A 176 7.47 -8.31 11.01
C ASN A 176 8.56 -7.68 10.12
N ILE A 177 8.71 -8.13 8.86
CA ILE A 177 9.67 -7.53 7.93
C ILE A 177 9.32 -6.05 7.70
N THR A 178 8.05 -5.75 7.41
CA THR A 178 7.62 -4.35 7.19
C THR A 178 7.69 -3.53 8.46
N LEU A 179 7.29 -4.09 9.60
CA LEU A 179 7.42 -3.40 10.89
C LEU A 179 8.88 -3.03 11.17
N ASN A 180 9.79 -3.99 11.08
CA ASN A 180 11.22 -3.79 11.35
C ASN A 180 11.84 -2.79 10.37
N ARG A 181 11.51 -2.87 9.08
CA ARG A 181 11.95 -1.90 8.07
C ARG A 181 11.46 -0.49 8.37
N ARG A 182 10.19 -0.35 8.79
CA ARG A 182 9.63 0.96 9.15
C ARG A 182 10.28 1.53 10.40
N THR A 183 10.50 0.71 11.43
CA THR A 183 11.18 1.11 12.67
C THR A 183 12.62 1.55 12.38
N ALA A 184 13.38 0.78 11.60
CA ALA A 184 14.73 1.13 11.21
C ALA A 184 14.78 2.43 10.37
N GLN A 185 13.82 2.61 9.46
CA GLN A 185 13.69 3.83 8.67
C GLN A 185 13.44 5.05 9.56
N LEU A 186 12.53 4.94 10.54
CA LEU A 186 12.22 6.02 11.48
C LEU A 186 13.44 6.39 12.33
N ALA A 187 14.15 5.39 12.87
CA ALA A 187 15.37 5.61 13.65
C ALA A 187 16.47 6.29 12.83
N TYR A 188 16.65 5.88 11.57
CA TYR A 188 17.61 6.52 10.67
C TYR A 188 17.23 7.96 10.36
N GLN A 189 15.94 8.21 10.06
CA GLN A 189 15.43 9.54 9.79
C GLN A 189 15.61 10.47 11.00
N ASP A 190 15.30 9.98 12.20
CA ASP A 190 15.46 10.72 13.45
C ASP A 190 16.93 11.12 13.68
N LYS A 191 17.86 10.17 13.52
CA LYS A 191 19.30 10.43 13.61
C LYS A 191 19.75 11.48 12.60
N LEU A 192 19.35 11.32 11.33
CA LEU A 192 19.70 12.25 10.25
C LEU A 192 19.19 13.67 10.54
N MET A 193 17.95 13.81 10.97
CA MET A 193 17.33 15.11 11.25
C MET A 193 17.93 15.78 12.48
N SER A 194 18.32 15.00 13.48
CA SER A 194 18.96 15.50 14.70
C SER A 194 20.41 15.94 14.46
N SER A 195 21.12 15.28 13.53
CA SER A 195 22.49 15.64 13.18
C SER A 195 22.61 16.69 12.07
N SER A 196 21.50 17.07 11.43
CA SER A 196 21.47 18.06 10.36
C SER A 196 21.00 19.41 10.90
N PHE A 197 21.77 20.46 10.63
CA PHE A 197 21.50 21.80 11.15
C PHE A 197 21.25 22.79 10.03
N VAL A 198 20.38 23.75 10.30
CA VAL A 198 20.15 24.93 9.47
C VAL A 198 20.39 26.18 10.31
N ILE A 199 20.88 27.22 9.65
CA ILE A 199 21.16 28.52 10.26
C ILE A 199 20.33 29.55 9.50
N ASN A 200 19.58 30.38 10.22
CA ASN A 200 18.83 31.46 9.61
C ASN A 200 19.66 32.75 9.48
N ASP A 201 19.09 33.78 8.84
CA ASP A 201 19.78 35.06 8.62
C ASP A 201 20.13 35.81 9.91
N ALA A 202 19.45 35.49 11.02
CA ALA A 202 19.74 36.02 12.36
C ALA A 202 20.85 35.25 13.10
N GLY A 203 21.48 34.26 12.46
CA GLY A 203 22.53 33.42 13.06
C GLY A 203 22.03 32.36 14.03
N GLN A 204 20.72 32.15 14.15
CA GLN A 204 20.14 31.12 15.01
C GLN A 204 20.31 29.75 14.34
N ARG A 205 20.84 28.78 15.10
CA ARG A 205 21.08 27.42 14.64
C ARG A 205 20.05 26.46 15.24
N TYR A 206 19.33 25.75 14.38
CA TYR A 206 18.39 24.71 14.77
C TYR A 206 18.70 23.41 14.04
N SER A 207 18.48 22.29 14.70
CA SER A 207 18.43 20.99 14.03
C SER A 207 17.16 20.90 13.18
N LEU A 208 17.22 20.11 12.10
CA LEU A 208 16.02 19.84 11.30
C LEU A 208 14.94 19.11 12.13
N LYS A 209 15.34 18.36 13.17
CA LYS A 209 14.41 17.70 14.09
C LYS A 209 13.57 18.70 14.87
N GLU A 210 14.19 19.70 15.48
CA GLU A 210 13.49 20.76 16.22
C GLU A 210 12.46 21.46 15.34
N LEU A 211 12.83 21.82 14.11
CA LEU A 211 11.91 22.45 13.16
C LEU A 211 10.78 21.50 12.71
N SER A 212 11.08 20.22 12.53
CA SER A 212 10.10 19.21 12.15
C SER A 212 9.07 18.95 13.25
N ASP A 213 9.47 19.05 14.52
CA ASP A 213 8.62 18.74 15.66
C ASP A 213 7.55 19.80 15.94
N LEU A 214 7.73 21.01 15.41
CA LEU A 214 6.82 22.16 15.57
C LEU A 214 5.61 22.13 14.64
N ASN A 215 5.57 21.21 13.66
CA ASN A 215 4.51 21.17 12.66
C ASN A 215 3.70 19.86 12.72
N VAL A 216 2.62 19.80 11.92
CA VAL A 216 1.68 18.66 11.83
C VAL A 216 2.29 17.33 11.35
N SER A 217 3.57 17.31 11.00
CA SER A 217 4.33 16.07 10.79
C SER A 217 4.56 15.32 12.09
N ASN A 218 4.60 16.02 13.23
CA ASN A 218 4.63 15.43 14.56
C ASN A 218 3.29 14.72 14.84
N PRO A 219 3.29 13.39 15.10
CA PRO A 219 2.06 12.64 15.36
C PRO A 219 1.24 13.18 16.55
N GLU A 220 1.90 13.72 17.58
CA GLU A 220 1.22 14.24 18.75
C GLU A 220 0.45 15.53 18.43
N ILE A 221 1.09 16.48 17.72
CA ILE A 221 0.42 17.71 17.25
C ILE A 221 -0.72 17.35 16.30
N ARG A 222 -0.51 16.42 15.37
CA ARG A 222 -1.56 15.97 14.45
C ARG A 222 -2.77 15.37 15.19
N ARG A 223 -2.52 14.60 16.25
CA ARG A 223 -3.58 14.03 17.10
C ARG A 223 -4.33 15.14 17.81
N GLN A 224 -3.64 16.13 18.37
CA GLN A 224 -4.25 17.29 19.03
C GLN A 224 -5.12 18.08 18.05
N GLU A 225 -4.63 18.37 16.84
CA GLU A 225 -5.45 19.03 15.81
C GLU A 225 -6.70 18.23 15.43
N LEU A 226 -6.57 16.91 15.30
CA LEU A 226 -7.72 16.04 15.03
C LEU A 226 -8.77 16.13 16.15
N MET A 227 -8.33 16.15 17.41
CA MET A 227 -9.22 16.28 18.57
C MET A 227 -9.89 17.65 18.63
N VAL A 228 -9.17 18.73 18.31
CA VAL A 228 -9.75 20.08 18.21
C VAL A 228 -10.81 20.14 17.11
N ARG A 229 -10.56 19.54 15.94
CA ARG A 229 -11.58 19.46 14.87
C ARG A 229 -12.79 18.62 15.28
N ALA A 230 -12.56 17.49 15.96
CA ALA A 230 -13.64 16.66 16.49
C ALA A 230 -14.53 17.43 17.46
N ARG A 231 -13.91 18.22 18.36
CA ARG A 231 -14.62 19.09 19.29
C ARG A 231 -15.42 20.17 18.57
N GLY A 232 -14.84 20.85 17.59
CA GLY A 232 -15.55 21.86 16.80
C GLY A 232 -16.76 21.28 16.04
N PHE A 233 -16.66 20.06 15.50
CA PHE A 233 -17.82 19.38 14.90
C PHE A 233 -18.92 19.05 15.92
N GLN A 234 -18.54 18.66 17.14
CA GLN A 234 -19.49 18.42 18.21
C GLN A 234 -20.23 19.71 18.60
N GLU A 235 -19.51 20.80 18.81
CA GLU A 235 -20.10 22.11 19.17
C GLU A 235 -21.06 22.61 18.08
N LEU A 236 -20.67 22.49 16.81
CA LEU A 236 -21.53 22.82 15.67
C LEU A 236 -22.78 21.93 15.62
N ALA A 237 -22.64 20.64 15.96
CA ALA A 237 -23.79 19.74 16.02
C ALA A 237 -24.74 20.07 17.16
N GLU A 238 -24.23 20.46 18.32
CA GLU A 238 -25.04 20.92 19.45
C GLU A 238 -25.81 22.20 19.10
N GLU A 239 -25.16 23.18 18.46
CA GLU A 239 -25.79 24.43 18.00
C GLU A 239 -26.93 24.17 17.00
N HIS A 240 -26.70 23.32 16.01
CA HIS A 240 -27.70 22.98 15.00
C HIS A 240 -28.66 21.85 15.42
N LYS A 241 -28.57 21.35 16.65
CA LYS A 241 -29.37 20.21 17.16
C LYS A 241 -29.27 18.96 16.27
N HIS A 242 -28.12 18.78 15.64
CA HIS A 242 -27.80 17.60 14.86
C HIS A 242 -27.45 16.42 15.77
N ILE A 243 -27.64 15.20 15.26
CA ILE A 243 -27.28 13.97 15.97
C ILE A 243 -25.98 13.39 15.45
N GLY A 244 -25.21 12.76 16.33
CA GLY A 244 -24.02 11.99 15.97
C GLY A 244 -24.38 10.54 15.59
N LEU A 245 -23.78 10.06 14.51
CA LEU A 245 -23.82 8.66 14.08
C LEU A 245 -22.39 8.11 14.01
N PHE A 246 -22.22 6.91 14.57
CA PHE A 246 -20.98 6.14 14.44
C PHE A 246 -21.19 4.98 13.48
N LEU A 247 -20.66 5.09 12.27
CA LEU A 247 -20.85 4.14 11.18
C LEU A 247 -19.55 3.39 10.91
N THR A 248 -19.66 2.10 10.64
CA THR A 248 -18.53 1.26 10.21
C THR A 248 -18.75 0.77 8.80
N LEU A 249 -17.81 1.06 7.90
CA LEU A 249 -17.79 0.52 6.54
C LEU A 249 -16.65 -0.50 6.44
N THR A 250 -16.97 -1.74 6.11
CA THR A 250 -16.00 -2.84 6.08
C THR A 250 -16.05 -3.62 4.78
N CYS A 251 -15.00 -4.41 4.53
CA CYS A 251 -14.89 -5.22 3.33
C CYS A 251 -15.66 -6.54 3.52
N PRO A 252 -16.27 -7.09 2.45
CA PRO A 252 -16.84 -8.45 2.47
C PRO A 252 -15.78 -9.51 2.79
N SER A 253 -16.23 -10.68 3.25
CA SER A 253 -15.36 -11.79 3.64
C SER A 253 -14.31 -12.19 2.59
N LYS A 254 -14.59 -12.04 1.29
CA LYS A 254 -13.63 -12.36 0.22
C LYS A 254 -12.35 -11.55 0.23
N TYR A 255 -12.31 -10.40 0.91
CA TYR A 255 -11.12 -9.58 1.08
C TYR A 255 -10.26 -9.98 2.28
N HIS A 256 -10.80 -10.78 3.20
CA HIS A 256 -10.15 -11.17 4.44
C HIS A 256 -9.40 -12.48 4.29
N SER A 257 -8.08 -12.48 4.53
CA SER A 257 -7.23 -13.66 4.38
C SER A 257 -7.37 -14.67 5.53
N SER A 258 -7.83 -14.21 6.70
CA SER A 258 -7.99 -15.07 7.88
C SER A 258 -9.16 -14.66 8.77
N TYR A 259 -9.71 -15.62 9.53
CA TYR A 259 -10.75 -15.37 10.52
C TYR A 259 -10.22 -14.65 11.75
N GLY A 260 -10.96 -13.66 12.26
CA GLY A 260 -10.53 -12.83 13.39
C GLY A 260 -10.44 -13.55 14.73
N THR A 261 -11.22 -14.61 14.95
CA THR A 261 -11.22 -15.33 16.25
C THR A 261 -10.11 -16.38 16.32
N THR A 262 -9.94 -17.14 15.24
CA THR A 262 -9.05 -18.30 15.21
C THR A 262 -7.71 -18.01 14.53
N GLY A 263 -7.64 -17.04 13.62
CA GLY A 263 -6.48 -16.83 12.75
C GLY A 263 -6.37 -17.87 11.64
N HIS A 264 -7.32 -18.81 11.51
CA HIS A 264 -7.33 -19.77 10.41
C HIS A 264 -7.58 -19.07 9.08
N ARG A 265 -7.05 -19.67 8.01
CA ARG A 265 -7.21 -19.16 6.65
C ARG A 265 -8.70 -19.15 6.27
N ASN A 266 -9.14 -18.06 5.66
CA ASN A 266 -10.50 -17.94 5.15
C ASN A 266 -10.58 -18.55 3.75
N PRO A 267 -11.38 -19.63 3.52
CA PRO A 267 -11.53 -20.23 2.21
C PRO A 267 -12.20 -19.32 1.17
N LYS A 268 -12.96 -18.30 1.61
CA LYS A 268 -13.62 -17.34 0.72
C LYS A 268 -12.66 -16.26 0.18
N TRP A 269 -11.45 -16.17 0.73
CA TRP A 269 -10.49 -15.15 0.33
C TRP A 269 -10.06 -15.34 -1.13
N ASP A 270 -10.20 -14.28 -1.93
CA ASP A 270 -9.90 -14.31 -3.36
C ASP A 270 -8.46 -13.91 -3.70
N GLY A 271 -7.62 -13.67 -2.70
CA GLY A 271 -6.25 -13.20 -2.86
C GLY A 271 -6.11 -11.66 -2.89
N SER A 272 -7.21 -10.92 -2.70
CA SER A 272 -7.19 -9.45 -2.59
C SER A 272 -6.22 -8.98 -1.52
N LEU A 273 -5.52 -7.88 -1.80
CA LEU A 273 -4.59 -7.22 -0.88
C LEU A 273 -5.27 -6.02 -0.19
N PRO A 274 -4.70 -5.46 0.90
CA PRO A 274 -5.28 -4.32 1.61
C PRO A 274 -5.56 -3.10 0.71
N LYS A 275 -4.73 -2.89 -0.31
CA LYS A 275 -4.94 -1.82 -1.31
C LYS A 275 -6.23 -2.02 -2.12
N ASP A 276 -6.61 -3.26 -2.39
CA ASP A 276 -7.79 -3.63 -3.17
C ASP A 276 -9.05 -3.47 -2.29
N GLY A 277 -8.96 -3.87 -1.01
CA GLY A 277 -9.98 -3.55 -0.01
C GLY A 277 -10.17 -2.04 0.17
N GLN A 278 -9.09 -1.26 0.23
CA GLN A 278 -9.17 0.20 0.32
C GLN A 278 -9.82 0.82 -0.92
N GLN A 279 -9.54 0.29 -2.11
CA GLN A 279 -10.19 0.72 -3.35
C GLN A 279 -11.69 0.41 -3.30
N TYR A 280 -12.07 -0.81 -2.89
CA TYR A 280 -13.46 -1.20 -2.71
C TYR A 280 -14.21 -0.23 -1.78
N LEU A 281 -13.66 0.07 -0.60
CA LEU A 281 -14.29 0.99 0.36
C LEU A 281 -14.47 2.40 -0.24
N ARG A 282 -13.47 2.89 -1.00
CA ARG A 282 -13.60 4.17 -1.71
C ARG A 282 -14.72 4.16 -2.75
N ASP A 283 -14.84 3.09 -3.51
CA ASP A 283 -15.84 3.00 -4.58
C ASP A 283 -17.27 2.93 -4.00
N ILE A 284 -17.45 2.16 -2.92
CA ILE A 284 -18.72 2.13 -2.18
C ILE A 284 -19.03 3.51 -1.59
N TYR A 285 -18.06 4.14 -0.93
CA TYR A 285 -18.29 5.45 -0.33
C TYR A 285 -18.52 6.55 -1.36
N ALA A 286 -17.92 6.45 -2.55
CA ALA A 286 -18.21 7.36 -3.66
C ALA A 286 -19.68 7.29 -4.09
N LYS A 287 -20.26 6.07 -4.17
CA LYS A 287 -21.68 5.87 -4.47
C LYS A 287 -22.58 6.42 -3.35
N ILE A 288 -22.23 6.14 -2.09
CA ILE A 288 -22.94 6.69 -0.92
C ILE A 288 -22.97 8.22 -0.99
N ARG A 289 -21.81 8.87 -1.14
CA ARG A 289 -21.74 10.33 -1.24
C ARG A 289 -22.54 10.89 -2.41
N ALA A 290 -22.49 10.24 -3.58
CA ALA A 290 -23.25 10.69 -4.74
C ALA A 290 -24.77 10.60 -4.51
N GLN A 291 -25.25 9.58 -3.80
CA GLN A 291 -26.66 9.48 -3.46
C GLN A 291 -27.08 10.48 -2.36
N LEU A 292 -26.24 10.67 -1.33
CA LEU A 292 -26.48 11.67 -0.29
C LEU A 292 -26.61 13.07 -0.90
N ASP A 293 -25.75 13.41 -1.85
CA ASP A 293 -25.79 14.70 -2.55
C ASP A 293 -27.09 14.89 -3.36
N ARG A 294 -27.53 13.86 -4.10
CA ARG A 294 -28.82 13.85 -4.81
C ARG A 294 -30.02 14.05 -3.88
N ASP A 295 -29.94 13.52 -2.67
CA ASP A 295 -30.99 13.61 -1.65
C ASP A 295 -30.84 14.88 -0.77
N ASN A 296 -29.89 15.76 -1.09
CA ASN A 296 -29.56 16.97 -0.33
C ASN A 296 -29.23 16.69 1.16
N ILE A 297 -28.57 15.55 1.42
CA ILE A 297 -28.10 15.14 2.74
C ILE A 297 -26.60 15.45 2.84
N LYS A 298 -26.22 16.34 3.75
CA LYS A 298 -24.85 16.86 3.88
C LYS A 298 -24.27 16.55 5.26
N PRO A 299 -23.89 15.29 5.54
CA PRO A 299 -23.28 14.95 6.81
C PRO A 299 -21.86 15.52 6.87
N TYR A 300 -21.44 15.90 8.07
CA TYR A 300 -20.08 16.38 8.34
C TYR A 300 -19.46 15.63 9.51
N GLY A 301 -18.14 15.55 9.57
CA GLY A 301 -17.44 14.84 10.64
C GLY A 301 -16.11 14.25 10.19
N ILE A 302 -15.73 13.12 10.80
CA ILE A 302 -14.41 12.51 10.68
C ILE A 302 -14.53 11.07 10.20
N ARG A 303 -13.60 10.67 9.34
CA ARG A 303 -13.41 9.29 8.91
C ARG A 303 -11.99 8.83 9.21
N VAL A 304 -11.87 7.70 9.89
CA VAL A 304 -10.60 7.01 10.18
C VAL A 304 -10.57 5.68 9.41
N ALA A 305 -9.39 5.27 8.95
CA ALA A 305 -9.18 3.95 8.36
C ALA A 305 -8.26 3.14 9.28
N GLU A 306 -8.70 1.94 9.63
CA GLU A 306 -8.00 1.04 10.53
C GLU A 306 -7.82 -0.33 9.87
N PRO A 307 -6.69 -1.02 10.10
CA PRO A 307 -6.51 -2.38 9.66
C PRO A 307 -7.24 -3.35 10.60
N HIS A 308 -7.91 -4.36 10.03
CA HIS A 308 -8.30 -5.57 10.75
C HIS A 308 -7.08 -6.41 11.10
N HIS A 309 -7.27 -7.47 11.88
CA HIS A 309 -6.19 -8.37 12.34
C HIS A 309 -5.35 -9.00 11.21
N ASP A 310 -5.90 -9.07 10.00
CA ASP A 310 -5.26 -9.59 8.79
C ASP A 310 -4.74 -8.49 7.84
N GLY A 311 -4.79 -7.23 8.27
CA GLY A 311 -4.38 -6.05 7.51
C GLY A 311 -5.45 -5.48 6.58
N THR A 312 -6.62 -6.12 6.45
CA THR A 312 -7.72 -5.61 5.60
C THR A 312 -8.29 -4.32 6.16
N PRO A 313 -8.41 -3.24 5.39
CA PRO A 313 -8.90 -1.97 5.91
C PRO A 313 -10.40 -2.04 6.24
N HIS A 314 -10.80 -1.28 7.26
CA HIS A 314 -12.17 -0.86 7.51
C HIS A 314 -12.17 0.61 7.92
N TRP A 315 -13.31 1.27 7.76
CA TRP A 315 -13.44 2.68 8.10
C TRP A 315 -14.44 2.87 9.23
N HIS A 316 -14.07 3.73 10.17
CA HIS A 316 -14.99 4.30 11.16
C HIS A 316 -15.31 5.74 10.76
N LEU A 317 -16.59 6.08 10.79
CA LEU A 317 -17.11 7.38 10.47
C LEU A 317 -17.88 7.90 11.68
N LEU A 318 -17.41 9.00 12.24
CA LEU A 318 -18.18 9.81 13.18
C LEU A 318 -18.76 10.98 12.39
N VAL A 319 -20.07 10.98 12.17
CA VAL A 319 -20.75 11.95 11.31
C VAL A 319 -21.95 12.55 12.02
N PHE A 320 -22.17 13.83 11.79
CA PHE A 320 -23.27 14.61 12.33
C PHE A 320 -24.26 14.98 11.22
N ILE A 321 -25.55 14.93 11.54
CA ILE A 321 -26.64 15.11 10.57
C ILE A 321 -27.92 15.61 11.26
N ALA A 322 -28.79 16.29 10.51
CA ALA A 322 -30.14 16.62 10.96
C ALA A 322 -30.92 15.34 11.35
N PRO A 323 -31.66 15.35 12.49
CA PRO A 323 -32.39 14.17 12.97
C PRO A 323 -33.34 13.55 11.93
N GLU A 324 -34.00 14.38 11.12
CA GLU A 324 -34.99 13.98 10.13
C GLU A 324 -34.36 13.20 8.96
N GLN A 325 -33.08 13.46 8.67
CA GLN A 325 -32.36 12.80 7.58
C GLN A 325 -31.71 11.47 8.00
N LYS A 326 -31.71 11.15 9.30
CA LYS A 326 -31.07 9.95 9.87
C LYS A 326 -31.47 8.67 9.14
N GLN A 327 -32.78 8.43 9.03
CA GLN A 327 -33.28 7.17 8.51
C GLN A 327 -32.88 6.99 7.04
N ARG A 328 -33.05 8.05 6.24
CA ARG A 328 -32.66 8.06 4.84
C ARG A 328 -31.16 7.82 4.65
N MET A 329 -30.32 8.46 5.47
CA MET A 329 -28.87 8.22 5.43
C MET A 329 -28.53 6.76 5.74
N LEU A 330 -29.13 6.17 6.78
CA LEU A 330 -28.90 4.76 7.14
C LEU A 330 -29.34 3.81 6.02
N ASP A 331 -30.45 4.10 5.35
CA ASP A 331 -30.95 3.29 4.24
C ASP A 331 -30.01 3.36 3.03
N ILE A 332 -29.46 4.54 2.71
CA ILE A 332 -28.43 4.70 1.67
C ILE A 332 -27.16 3.91 2.02
N TYR A 333 -26.70 4.00 3.27
CA TYR A 333 -25.54 3.22 3.72
C TYR A 333 -25.79 1.73 3.59
N ARG A 334 -26.96 1.25 4.05
CA ARG A 334 -27.32 -0.17 3.97
C ARG A 334 -27.36 -0.65 2.53
N HIS A 335 -28.00 0.09 1.64
CA HIS A 335 -28.13 -0.27 0.23
C HIS A 335 -26.79 -0.45 -0.50
N TYR A 336 -25.78 0.37 -0.19
CA TYR A 336 -24.48 0.30 -0.85
C TYR A 336 -23.44 -0.55 -0.12
N ALA A 337 -23.54 -0.68 1.20
CA ALA A 337 -22.54 -1.37 2.02
C ALA A 337 -22.84 -2.86 2.29
N PHE A 338 -24.12 -3.27 2.24
CA PHE A 338 -24.59 -4.61 2.61
C PHE A 338 -25.49 -5.21 1.52
#